data_AF-A0A815XW66-F1
#
_entry.id   AF-A0A815XW66-F1
#
_cell.length_a   1.000
_cell.length_b   1.000
_cell.length_c   1.000
_cell.angle_alpha   90.00
_cell.angle_beta   90.00
_cell.angle_gamma   90.00
#
_symmetry.space_group_name_H-M   'P 1'
#
loop_
_entity.id
_entity.type
_entity.pdbx_description
1 polymer ?
#
loop_
_entity_poly.entity_id
_entity_poly.type
_entity_poly.pdbx_seq_one_letter_code
_entity_poly.pdbx_strand_id
1 'polypeptide(L)'
;MHQLLNYIRSTSLKNRIFFGLSIFCPIAFISKYIFSDNPTLIFCTAILAIIPLAAFSTEATESVAQYCGNFFGGFLNSGLGNIAELIFTIVALRKGLINVVKASILGAVTSNVCVGVGLALFFGGLRFKEQTFGEKLAGINAASLTCLTIVILCPSALKISLGSHVMSTTIMRRFSYVSAIILFVLGIVNIIFAWKTHSYLYTADIKRKTITKRRQQAALSMMALDQTPSPLNTPPAPTNNKLTKIYLLIKDISTLILTTILIVCLCQFIVDSLEGAIEKLHISSSFTAAIILPLVSSIIEFVTCISCALKNKIELSM
;
A
#
# COMPACT_ATOMS: atom_id res chain seq x y z
N MET A 1 28.73 9.31 -10.48
CA MET A 1 27.61 9.25 -11.46
C MET A 1 27.49 7.90 -12.17
N HIS A 2 28.59 7.33 -12.68
CA HIS A 2 28.58 6.06 -13.44
C HIS A 2 28.13 4.81 -12.64
N GLN A 3 28.53 4.68 -11.38
CA GLN A 3 28.08 3.57 -10.51
C GLN A 3 26.59 3.67 -10.13
N LEU A 4 26.06 4.88 -9.99
CA LEU A 4 24.65 5.13 -9.66
C LEU A 4 23.75 4.79 -10.87
N LEU A 5 24.19 5.13 -12.08
CA LEU A 5 23.54 4.74 -13.33
C LEU A 5 23.57 3.22 -13.57
N ASN A 6 24.67 2.55 -13.22
CA ASN A 6 24.78 1.08 -13.32
C ASN A 6 23.92 0.35 -12.27
N TYR A 7 23.79 0.90 -11.06
CA TYR A 7 22.85 0.42 -10.04
C TYR A 7 21.38 0.61 -10.46
N ILE A 8 21.06 1.74 -11.10
CA ILE A 8 19.73 1.99 -11.68
C ILE A 8 19.45 1.04 -12.87
N ARG A 9 20.48 0.60 -13.61
CA ARG A 9 20.31 -0.34 -14.74
C ARG A 9 20.14 -1.80 -14.31
N SER A 10 20.72 -2.22 -13.19
CA SER A 10 20.59 -3.60 -12.66
C SER A 10 19.34 -3.80 -11.80
N THR A 11 18.61 -2.74 -11.49
CA THR A 11 17.40 -2.78 -10.67
C THR A 11 16.15 -3.03 -11.53
N SER A 12 15.20 -3.79 -10.96
CA SER A 12 13.88 -4.08 -11.53
C SER A 12 13.23 -2.83 -12.13
N LEU A 13 12.48 -2.96 -13.24
CA LEU A 13 11.73 -1.86 -13.89
C LEU A 13 10.92 -1.03 -12.87
N LYS A 14 10.37 -1.71 -11.85
CA LYS A 14 9.70 -1.13 -10.68
C LYS A 14 10.56 -0.07 -9.98
N ASN A 15 11.80 -0.42 -9.65
CA ASN A 15 12.72 0.44 -8.91
C ASN A 15 13.18 1.64 -9.76
N ARG A 16 13.32 1.46 -11.08
CA ARG A 16 13.67 2.57 -11.99
C ARG A 16 12.56 3.62 -12.04
N ILE A 17 11.30 3.19 -12.09
CA ILE A 17 10.14 4.08 -12.08
C ILE A 17 10.05 4.84 -10.75
N PHE A 18 10.17 4.16 -9.62
CA PHE A 18 10.11 4.84 -8.31
C PHE A 18 11.29 5.76 -8.05
N PHE A 19 12.49 5.39 -8.49
CA PHE A 19 13.64 6.28 -8.40
C PHE A 19 13.44 7.53 -9.27
N GLY A 20 12.90 7.37 -10.48
CA GLY A 20 12.53 8.49 -11.34
C GLY A 20 11.48 9.40 -10.70
N LEU A 21 10.42 8.83 -10.13
CA LEU A 21 9.37 9.59 -9.43
C LEU A 21 9.85 10.29 -8.16
N SER A 22 10.94 9.81 -7.54
CA SER A 22 11.47 10.42 -6.31
C SER A 22 11.93 11.87 -6.53
N ILE A 23 12.18 12.29 -7.77
CA ILE A 23 12.46 13.70 -8.11
C ILE A 23 11.28 14.63 -7.81
N PHE A 24 10.04 14.11 -7.80
CA PHE A 24 8.87 14.92 -7.46
C PHE A 24 8.86 15.35 -6.00
N CYS A 25 9.56 14.64 -5.10
CA CYS A 25 9.66 15.04 -3.70
C CYS A 25 10.31 16.42 -3.56
N PRO A 26 11.57 16.66 -3.95
CA PRO A 26 12.15 17.99 -3.87
C PRO A 26 11.38 19.03 -4.72
N ILE A 27 10.83 18.64 -5.87
CA ILE A 27 10.00 19.54 -6.69
C ILE A 27 8.73 19.99 -5.94
N ALA A 28 8.07 19.11 -5.19
CA ALA A 28 6.90 19.46 -4.40
C ALA A 28 7.22 20.47 -3.30
N PHE A 29 8.37 20.31 -2.62
CA PHE A 29 8.86 21.30 -1.66
C PHE A 29 9.18 22.63 -2.33
N ILE A 30 9.90 22.61 -3.46
CA ILE A 30 10.19 23.83 -4.25
C ILE A 30 8.89 24.50 -4.70
N SER A 31 7.92 23.72 -5.19
CA SER A 31 6.61 24.22 -5.60
C SER A 31 5.88 24.90 -4.46
N LYS A 32 5.93 24.34 -3.24
CA LYS A 32 5.26 24.92 -2.08
C LYS A 32 5.87 26.24 -1.63
N TYR A 33 7.18 26.43 -1.74
CA TYR A 33 7.87 27.62 -1.22
C TYR A 33 8.10 28.70 -2.28
N ILE A 34 8.31 28.33 -3.54
CA ILE A 34 8.60 29.27 -4.63
C ILE A 34 7.33 29.57 -5.44
N PHE A 35 6.47 28.58 -5.67
CA PHE A 35 5.28 28.69 -6.51
C PHE A 35 3.99 28.58 -5.68
N SER A 36 4.00 29.20 -4.50
CA SER A 36 2.90 29.18 -3.51
C SER A 36 1.53 29.57 -4.10
N ASP A 37 1.52 30.41 -5.14
CA ASP A 37 0.31 30.91 -5.80
C ASP A 37 -0.31 29.90 -6.78
N ASN A 38 0.37 28.79 -7.07
CA ASN A 38 -0.11 27.76 -7.99
C ASN A 38 -0.51 26.47 -7.26
N PRO A 39 -1.74 26.39 -6.70
CA PRO A 39 -2.19 25.25 -5.93
C PRO A 39 -2.22 23.95 -6.75
N THR A 40 -2.56 24.03 -8.04
CA THR A 40 -2.57 22.86 -8.93
C THR A 40 -1.19 22.23 -9.07
N LEU A 41 -0.14 23.04 -9.22
CA LEU A 41 1.23 22.55 -9.33
C LEU A 41 1.67 21.86 -8.02
N ILE A 42 1.40 22.48 -6.87
CA ILE A 42 1.71 21.94 -5.55
C ILE A 42 0.98 20.61 -5.35
N PHE A 43 -0.31 20.57 -5.70
CA PHE A 43 -1.16 19.38 -5.57
C PHE A 43 -0.63 18.20 -6.41
N CYS A 44 -0.42 18.42 -7.71
CA CYS A 44 0.03 17.37 -8.63
C CYS A 44 1.43 16.86 -8.27
N THR A 45 2.37 17.76 -7.97
CA THR A 45 3.74 17.37 -7.62
C THR A 45 3.79 16.63 -6.28
N ALA A 46 3.00 17.03 -5.28
CA ALA A 46 2.92 16.33 -4.00
C ALA A 46 2.30 14.93 -4.13
N ILE A 47 1.24 14.77 -4.94
CA ILE A 47 0.66 13.46 -5.24
C ILE A 47 1.69 12.52 -5.89
N LEU A 48 2.40 13.00 -6.90
CA LEU A 48 3.41 12.20 -7.59
C LEU A 48 4.59 11.84 -6.67
N ALA A 49 4.93 12.73 -5.73
CA ALA A 49 5.96 12.48 -4.73
C ALA A 49 5.58 11.41 -3.70
N ILE A 50 4.29 11.24 -3.38
CA ILE A 50 3.82 10.22 -2.44
C ILE A 50 4.05 8.81 -2.99
N ILE A 51 3.88 8.59 -4.30
CA ILE A 51 3.99 7.27 -4.93
C ILE A 51 5.28 6.51 -4.54
N PRO A 52 6.50 7.06 -4.77
CA PRO A 52 7.73 6.36 -4.42
C PRO A 52 7.95 6.28 -2.91
N LEU A 53 7.49 7.26 -2.12
CA LEU A 53 7.63 7.24 -0.66
C LEU A 53 6.76 6.16 -0.01
N ALA A 54 5.54 5.97 -0.51
CA ALA A 54 4.68 4.86 -0.12
C ALA A 54 5.37 3.52 -0.44
N ALA A 55 5.99 3.39 -1.61
CA ALA A 55 6.76 2.20 -1.98
C ALA A 55 7.89 1.87 -0.99
N PHE A 56 8.72 2.87 -0.69
CA PHE A 56 9.83 2.70 0.24
C PHE A 56 9.33 2.38 1.65
N SER A 57 8.21 2.99 2.06
CA SER A 57 7.57 2.68 3.35
C SER A 57 7.05 1.25 3.42
N THR A 58 6.36 0.76 2.39
CA THR A 58 5.85 -0.61 2.34
C THR A 58 7.00 -1.63 2.35
N GLU A 59 8.05 -1.42 1.55
CA GLU A 59 9.21 -2.32 1.48
C GLU A 59 10.01 -2.35 2.80
N ALA A 60 10.18 -1.19 3.44
CA ALA A 60 10.81 -1.11 4.75
C ALA A 60 9.94 -1.76 5.85
N THR A 61 8.61 -1.60 5.77
CA THR A 61 7.67 -2.27 6.69
C THR A 61 7.75 -3.79 6.55
N GLU A 62 7.75 -4.33 5.33
CA GLU A 62 7.88 -5.78 5.08
C GLU A 62 9.21 -6.31 5.64
N SER A 63 10.28 -5.53 5.50
CA SER A 63 11.61 -5.91 5.97
C SER A 63 11.69 -5.90 7.50
N VAL A 64 11.18 -4.86 8.17
CA VAL A 64 11.10 -4.78 9.64
C VAL A 64 10.19 -5.87 10.20
N ALA A 65 9.05 -6.14 9.56
CA ALA A 65 8.10 -7.15 9.99
C ALA A 65 8.72 -8.56 10.11
N GLN A 66 9.70 -8.89 9.26
CA GLN A 66 10.41 -10.17 9.31
C GLN A 66 11.23 -10.35 10.60
N TYR A 67 11.59 -9.26 11.29
CA TYR A 67 12.34 -9.31 12.56
C TYR A 67 11.44 -9.29 13.80
N CYS A 68 10.15 -8.96 13.66
CA CYS A 68 9.21 -8.78 14.79
C CYS A 68 8.43 -10.06 15.16
N GLY A 69 8.72 -11.20 14.52
CA GLY A 69 7.97 -12.45 14.71
C GLY A 69 6.56 -12.40 14.10
N ASN A 70 5.86 -13.54 14.10
CA ASN A 70 4.62 -13.70 13.34
C ASN A 70 3.50 -12.73 13.77
N PHE A 71 3.37 -12.44 15.07
CA PHE A 71 2.32 -11.56 15.57
C PHE A 71 2.62 -10.07 15.28
N PHE A 72 3.70 -9.51 15.81
CA PHE A 72 4.00 -8.09 15.59
C PHE A 72 4.36 -7.80 14.12
N GLY A 73 4.99 -8.74 13.41
CA GLY A 73 5.30 -8.58 12.00
C GLY A 73 4.04 -8.46 11.13
N GLY A 74 3.02 -9.31 11.36
CA GLY A 74 1.75 -9.19 10.67
C GLY A 74 1.04 -7.87 10.99
N PHE A 75 1.11 -7.40 12.24
CA PHE A 75 0.45 -6.17 12.68
C PHE A 75 1.09 -4.95 12.05
N LEU A 76 2.42 -4.90 12.05
CA LEU A 76 3.18 -3.87 11.38
C LEU A 76 2.89 -3.87 9.89
N ASN A 77 2.89 -5.03 9.24
CA ASN A 77 2.63 -5.14 7.81
C ASN A 77 1.21 -4.70 7.43
N SER A 78 0.20 -5.09 8.23
CA SER A 78 -1.19 -4.70 7.98
C SER A 78 -1.48 -3.23 8.31
N GLY A 79 -0.78 -2.64 9.29
CA GLY A 79 -1.01 -1.27 9.74
C GLY A 79 -0.13 -0.25 9.03
N LEU A 80 1.19 -0.39 9.17
CA LEU A 80 2.17 0.53 8.58
C LEU A 80 2.34 0.35 7.06
N GLY A 81 1.87 -0.78 6.50
CA GLY A 81 1.78 -0.95 5.05
C GLY A 81 0.93 0.13 4.38
N ASN A 82 -0.10 0.62 5.08
CA ASN A 82 -1.02 1.66 4.61
C ASN A 82 -0.78 3.02 5.30
N ILE A 83 0.45 3.27 5.77
CA ILE A 83 0.75 4.46 6.57
C ILE A 83 0.46 5.77 5.83
N ALA A 84 0.65 5.81 4.51
CA ALA A 84 0.39 7.01 3.71
C ALA A 84 -1.08 7.41 3.73
N GLU A 85 -1.97 6.43 3.65
CA GLU A 85 -3.43 6.63 3.72
C GLU A 85 -3.86 7.07 5.13
N LEU A 86 -3.30 6.44 6.16
CA LEU A 86 -3.55 6.81 7.55
C LEU A 86 -3.10 8.25 7.85
N ILE A 87 -1.90 8.63 7.40
CA ILE A 87 -1.38 10.00 7.56
C ILE A 87 -2.26 10.98 6.81
N PHE A 88 -2.61 10.71 5.56
CA PHE A 88 -3.51 11.56 4.79
C PHE A 88 -4.84 11.77 5.53
N THR A 89 -5.43 10.69 6.02
CA THR A 89 -6.69 10.72 6.79
C THR A 89 -6.57 11.61 8.03
N ILE A 90 -5.50 11.46 8.81
CA ILE A 90 -5.26 12.27 10.01
C ILE A 90 -5.07 13.75 9.65
N VAL A 91 -4.24 14.05 8.65
CA VAL A 91 -3.96 15.43 8.22
C VAL A 91 -5.21 16.12 7.68
N ALA A 92 -5.99 15.42 6.85
CA ALA A 92 -7.25 15.94 6.30
C ALA A 92 -8.31 16.15 7.40
N LEU A 93 -8.43 15.22 8.37
CA LEU A 93 -9.32 15.37 9.52
C LEU A 93 -8.95 16.59 10.37
N ARG A 94 -7.65 16.83 10.60
CA ARG A 94 -7.17 18.01 11.34
C ARG A 94 -7.54 19.33 10.68
N LYS A 95 -7.76 19.34 9.36
CA LYS A 95 -8.26 20.52 8.62
C LYS A 95 -9.78 20.55 8.43
N GLY A 96 -10.51 19.67 9.09
CA GLY A 96 -11.97 19.63 9.00
C GLY A 96 -12.51 19.10 7.67
N LEU A 97 -11.67 18.48 6.83
CA LEU A 97 -12.09 17.93 5.53
C LEU A 97 -12.79 16.57 5.69
N ILE A 98 -13.87 16.52 6.47
CA ILE A 98 -14.57 15.29 6.84
C ILE A 98 -15.12 14.57 5.60
N ASN A 99 -15.62 15.31 4.61
CA ASN A 99 -16.17 14.72 3.38
C ASN A 99 -15.08 14.09 2.51
N VAL A 100 -13.90 14.74 2.44
CA VAL A 100 -12.71 14.20 1.76
C VAL A 100 -12.27 12.91 2.45
N VAL A 101 -12.23 12.89 3.78
CA VAL A 101 -11.84 11.70 4.55
C VAL A 101 -12.82 10.55 4.32
N LYS A 102 -14.13 10.80 4.39
CA LYS A 102 -15.16 9.78 4.12
C LYS A 102 -15.03 9.22 2.71
N ALA A 103 -14.84 10.10 1.72
CA ALA A 103 -14.66 9.71 0.33
C ALA A 103 -13.37 8.90 0.14
N SER A 104 -12.26 9.30 0.77
CA SER A 104 -10.98 8.60 0.72
C SER A 104 -11.03 7.20 1.30
N ILE A 105 -11.66 7.02 2.46
CA ILE A 105 -11.81 5.68 3.08
C ILE A 105 -12.67 4.76 2.19
N LEU A 106 -13.80 5.28 1.68
CA LEU A 106 -14.64 4.53 0.74
C LEU A 106 -13.88 4.17 -0.54
N GLY A 107 -13.10 5.12 -1.05
CA GLY A 107 -12.26 4.98 -2.22
C GLY A 107 -11.18 3.92 -2.06
N ALA A 108 -10.48 3.89 -0.93
CA ALA A 108 -9.45 2.91 -0.62
C ALA A 108 -10.00 1.49 -0.49
N VAL A 109 -11.14 1.33 0.19
CA VAL A 109 -11.85 0.04 0.22
C VAL A 109 -12.23 -0.38 -1.21
N THR A 110 -12.80 0.54 -2.00
CA THR A 110 -13.21 0.23 -3.38
C THR A 110 -12.02 -0.08 -4.29
N SER A 111 -10.91 0.64 -4.18
CA SER A 111 -9.72 0.42 -5.01
C SER A 111 -9.04 -0.90 -4.69
N ASN A 112 -8.98 -1.28 -3.43
CA ASN A 112 -8.34 -2.53 -3.03
C ASN A 112 -9.19 -3.75 -3.40
N VAL A 113 -10.52 -3.65 -3.30
CA VAL A 113 -11.44 -4.74 -3.64
C VAL A 113 -11.63 -4.89 -5.15
N CYS A 114 -11.83 -3.77 -5.87
CA CYS A 114 -12.18 -3.81 -7.28
C CYS A 114 -10.96 -3.60 -8.19
N VAL A 115 -10.19 -2.53 -7.96
CA VAL A 115 -9.13 -2.13 -8.89
C VAL A 115 -7.94 -3.07 -8.82
N GLY A 116 -7.44 -3.39 -7.63
CA GLY A 116 -6.29 -4.30 -7.46
C GLY A 116 -6.55 -5.69 -8.04
N VAL A 117 -7.65 -6.33 -7.59
CA VAL A 117 -8.07 -7.66 -8.07
C VAL A 117 -8.44 -7.61 -9.56
N GLY A 118 -9.18 -6.58 -10.00
CA GLY A 118 -9.58 -6.43 -11.40
C GLY A 118 -8.41 -6.28 -12.36
N LEU A 119 -7.40 -5.48 -12.01
CA LEU A 119 -6.18 -5.34 -12.80
C LEU A 119 -5.38 -6.66 -12.82
N ALA A 120 -5.30 -7.36 -11.68
CA ALA A 120 -4.65 -8.66 -11.62
C ALA A 120 -5.32 -9.69 -12.54
N LEU A 121 -6.64 -9.80 -12.48
CA LEU A 121 -7.43 -10.70 -13.34
C LEU A 121 -7.33 -10.30 -14.81
N PHE A 122 -7.44 -9.01 -15.14
CA PHE A 122 -7.36 -8.52 -16.51
C PHE A 122 -6.00 -8.84 -17.13
N PHE A 123 -4.90 -8.38 -16.53
CA PHE A 123 -3.57 -8.60 -17.09
C PHE A 123 -3.11 -10.06 -17.00
N GLY A 124 -3.51 -10.79 -15.96
CA GLY A 124 -3.27 -12.23 -15.84
C GLY A 124 -4.01 -13.02 -16.93
N GLY A 125 -5.27 -12.68 -17.20
CA GLY A 125 -6.12 -13.29 -18.22
C GLY A 125 -5.67 -13.02 -19.66
N LEU A 126 -4.96 -11.92 -19.91
CA LEU A 126 -4.32 -11.67 -21.21
C LEU A 126 -3.22 -12.69 -21.54
N ARG A 127 -2.60 -13.30 -20.51
CA ARG A 127 -1.50 -14.26 -20.67
C ARG A 127 -1.92 -15.72 -20.46
N PHE A 128 -2.84 -15.97 -19.53
CA PHE A 128 -3.28 -17.31 -19.14
C PHE A 128 -4.79 -17.45 -19.34
N LYS A 129 -5.21 -18.53 -19.99
CA LYS A 129 -6.65 -18.81 -20.21
C LYS A 129 -7.41 -19.01 -18.90
N GLU A 130 -6.77 -19.66 -17.93
CA GLU A 130 -7.32 -19.93 -16.61
C GLU A 130 -6.22 -19.74 -15.56
N GLN A 131 -6.58 -19.22 -14.39
CA GLN A 131 -5.69 -19.07 -13.24
C GLN A 131 -6.33 -19.70 -12.02
N THR A 132 -5.62 -20.60 -11.36
CA THR A 132 -6.12 -21.31 -10.18
C THR A 132 -5.65 -20.62 -8.89
N PHE A 133 -6.53 -20.60 -7.89
CA PHE A 133 -6.25 -20.04 -6.57
C PHE A 133 -6.83 -20.93 -5.48
N GLY A 134 -6.35 -20.79 -4.24
CA GLY A 134 -6.90 -21.49 -3.09
C GLY A 134 -8.30 -20.98 -2.73
N GLU A 135 -9.33 -21.64 -3.26
CA GLU A 135 -10.74 -21.29 -3.05
C GLU A 135 -11.10 -21.13 -1.56
N LYS A 136 -10.55 -21.99 -0.69
CA LYS A 136 -10.84 -21.95 0.74
C LYS A 136 -10.36 -20.66 1.41
N LEU A 137 -9.13 -20.25 1.15
CA LEU A 137 -8.56 -19.06 1.78
C LEU A 137 -9.15 -17.78 1.17
N ALA A 138 -9.28 -17.75 -0.16
CA ALA A 138 -9.94 -16.66 -0.86
C ALA A 138 -11.40 -16.49 -0.40
N GLY A 139 -12.14 -17.58 -0.24
CA GLY A 139 -13.52 -17.57 0.26
C GLY A 139 -13.65 -17.03 1.68
N ILE A 140 -12.74 -17.42 2.59
CA ILE A 140 -12.72 -16.89 3.96
C ILE A 140 -12.43 -15.38 3.96
N ASN A 141 -11.41 -14.94 3.22
CA ASN A 141 -11.07 -13.52 3.12
C ASN A 141 -12.19 -12.69 2.49
N ALA A 142 -12.82 -13.20 1.42
CA ALA A 142 -13.95 -12.56 0.75
C ALA A 142 -15.15 -12.44 1.71
N ALA A 143 -15.50 -13.49 2.45
CA ALA A 143 -16.58 -13.44 3.43
C ALA A 143 -16.31 -12.43 4.56
N SER A 144 -15.08 -12.41 5.10
CA SER A 144 -14.66 -11.42 6.10
C SER A 144 -14.76 -10.00 5.56
N LEU A 145 -14.28 -9.75 4.34
CA LEU A 145 -14.35 -8.46 3.68
C LEU A 145 -15.80 -8.02 3.42
N THR A 146 -16.68 -8.92 2.96
CA THR A 146 -18.12 -8.64 2.80
C THR A 146 -18.75 -8.24 4.13
N CYS A 147 -18.46 -8.97 5.21
CA CYS A 147 -18.97 -8.64 6.54
C CYS A 147 -18.52 -7.24 7.00
N LEU A 148 -17.22 -6.93 6.89
CA LEU A 148 -16.68 -5.61 7.23
C LEU A 148 -17.28 -4.50 6.35
N THR A 149 -17.48 -4.77 5.06
CA THR A 149 -18.10 -3.82 4.12
C THR A 149 -19.55 -3.53 4.47
N ILE A 150 -20.32 -4.52 4.94
CA ILE A 150 -21.69 -4.30 5.43
C ILE A 150 -21.67 -3.41 6.68
N VAL A 151 -20.76 -3.66 7.63
CA VAL A 151 -20.69 -2.88 8.89
C VAL A 151 -20.32 -1.42 8.64
N ILE A 152 -19.37 -1.14 7.72
CA ILE A 152 -18.98 0.24 7.38
C ILE A 152 -20.11 1.00 6.64
N LEU A 153 -20.90 0.30 5.82
CA LEU A 153 -22.02 0.91 5.08
C LEU A 153 -23.29 1.09 5.92
N CYS A 154 -23.46 0.31 6.99
CA CYS A 154 -24.69 0.26 7.79
C CYS A 154 -25.20 1.65 8.26
N PRO A 155 -24.39 2.54 8.85
CA PRO A 155 -24.87 3.87 9.29
C PRO A 155 -25.42 4.70 8.11
N SER A 156 -24.75 4.65 6.96
CA SER A 156 -25.16 5.36 5.75
C SER A 156 -26.46 4.80 5.18
N ALA A 157 -26.59 3.47 5.11
CA ALA A 157 -27.79 2.79 4.62
C ALA A 157 -29.02 3.08 5.49
N LEU A 158 -28.85 3.10 6.82
CA LEU A 158 -29.91 3.47 7.76
C LEU A 158 -30.33 4.94 7.60
N LYS A 159 -29.38 5.86 7.39
CA LYS A 159 -29.70 7.28 7.13
C LYS A 159 -30.62 7.45 5.92
N ILE A 160 -30.31 6.74 4.84
CA ILE A 160 -31.05 6.81 3.58
C ILE A 160 -32.43 6.18 3.76
N SER A 161 -32.50 5.02 4.41
CA SER A 161 -33.73 4.23 4.52
C SER A 161 -34.76 4.84 5.48
N LEU A 162 -34.32 5.37 6.62
CA LEU A 162 -35.20 5.89 7.67
C LEU A 162 -35.47 7.40 7.52
N GLY A 163 -34.75 8.07 6.61
CA GLY A 163 -34.82 9.51 6.41
C GLY A 163 -34.22 10.32 7.56
N SER A 164 -33.98 11.61 7.29
CA SER A 164 -33.37 12.55 8.23
C SER A 164 -34.23 12.88 9.46
N HIS A 165 -35.54 12.68 9.38
CA HIS A 165 -36.45 12.94 10.50
C HIS A 165 -36.29 11.92 11.64
N VAL A 166 -36.07 10.64 11.31
CA VAL A 166 -35.83 9.59 12.31
C VAL A 166 -34.34 9.53 12.67
N MET A 167 -33.45 9.66 11.68
CA MET A 167 -32.00 9.67 11.89
C MET A 167 -31.46 11.08 12.11
N SER A 168 -31.72 11.63 13.30
CA SER A 168 -31.04 12.81 13.81
C SER A 168 -29.50 12.63 13.80
N THR A 169 -28.76 13.74 13.72
CA THR A 169 -27.29 13.75 13.76
C THR A 169 -26.71 13.05 14.98
N THR A 170 -27.38 13.15 16.15
CA THR A 170 -26.97 12.48 17.38
C THR A 170 -27.08 10.95 17.26
N ILE A 171 -28.18 10.46 16.70
CA ILE A 171 -28.44 9.03 16.53
C ILE A 171 -27.46 8.46 15.50
N MET A 172 -27.29 9.15 14.36
CA MET A 172 -26.33 8.81 13.32
C MET A 172 -24.90 8.66 13.86
N ARG A 173 -24.48 9.60 14.72
CA ARG A 173 -23.16 9.57 15.35
C ARG A 173 -23.00 8.37 16.28
N ARG A 174 -24.02 8.02 17.08
CA ARG A 174 -24.00 6.82 17.93
C ARG A 174 -23.87 5.55 17.10
N PHE A 175 -24.64 5.40 16.03
CA PHE A 175 -24.50 4.27 15.10
C PHE A 175 -23.10 4.21 14.48
N SER A 176 -22.54 5.37 14.07
CA SER A 176 -21.18 5.43 13.52
C SER A 176 -20.13 4.99 14.55
N TYR A 177 -20.26 5.37 15.83
CA TYR A 177 -19.34 4.91 16.87
C TYR A 177 -19.47 3.41 17.15
N VAL A 178 -20.70 2.89 17.18
CA VAL A 178 -20.93 1.44 17.34
C VAL A 178 -20.32 0.67 16.16
N SER A 179 -20.57 1.09 14.93
CA SER A 179 -19.94 0.50 13.73
C SER A 179 -18.42 0.57 13.80
N ALA A 180 -17.83 1.70 14.21
CA ALA A 180 -16.38 1.83 14.34
C ALA A 180 -15.79 0.86 15.38
N ILE A 181 -16.44 0.72 16.54
CA ILE A 181 -16.03 -0.24 17.57
C ILE A 181 -16.12 -1.68 17.05
N ILE A 182 -17.22 -2.03 16.37
CA ILE A 182 -17.41 -3.35 15.78
C ILE A 182 -16.32 -3.63 14.74
N LEU A 183 -16.05 -2.69 13.82
CA LEU A 183 -14.98 -2.84 12.82
C LEU A 183 -13.61 -3.03 13.48
N PHE A 184 -13.31 -2.27 14.53
CA PHE A 184 -12.05 -2.39 15.24
C PHE A 184 -11.90 -3.77 15.91
N VAL A 185 -12.94 -4.24 16.60
CA VAL A 185 -12.96 -5.57 17.24
C VAL A 185 -12.86 -6.67 16.18
N LEU A 186 -13.64 -6.61 15.11
CA LEU A 186 -13.59 -7.58 14.01
C LEU A 186 -12.21 -7.58 13.33
N GLY A 187 -11.56 -6.42 13.19
CA GLY A 187 -10.19 -6.31 12.69
C GLY A 187 -9.18 -7.04 13.59
N ILE A 188 -9.25 -6.83 14.91
CA ILE A 188 -8.40 -7.55 15.88
C ILE A 188 -8.66 -9.05 15.85
N VAL A 189 -9.93 -9.45 15.82
CA VAL A 189 -10.32 -10.87 15.74
C VAL A 189 -9.81 -11.49 14.45
N ASN A 190 -9.90 -10.79 13.31
CA ASN A 190 -9.39 -11.26 12.02
C ASN A 190 -7.86 -11.42 12.05
N ILE A 191 -7.15 -10.50 12.70
CA ILE A 191 -5.71 -10.60 12.94
C ILE A 191 -5.37 -11.85 13.78
N ILE A 192 -6.08 -12.06 14.90
CA ILE A 192 -5.88 -13.23 15.76
C ILE A 192 -6.21 -14.53 15.02
N PHE A 193 -7.27 -14.51 14.20
CA PHE A 193 -7.66 -15.61 13.34
C PHE A 193 -6.53 -15.99 12.38
N ALA A 194 -6.01 -15.01 11.64
CA ALA A 194 -4.98 -15.24 10.64
C ALA A 194 -3.66 -15.73 11.25
N TRP A 195 -3.30 -15.31 12.47
CA TRP A 195 -1.97 -15.58 13.03
C TRP A 195 -1.91 -16.61 14.14
N LYS A 196 -3.03 -16.89 14.84
CA LYS A 196 -3.05 -17.85 15.94
C LYS A 196 -3.89 -19.07 15.62
N THR A 197 -5.19 -18.90 15.41
CA THR A 197 -6.11 -20.05 15.32
C THR A 197 -6.02 -20.74 13.95
N HIS A 198 -5.88 -19.98 12.87
CA HIS A 198 -5.85 -20.48 11.50
C HIS A 198 -4.54 -20.16 10.79
N SER A 199 -3.46 -19.99 11.56
CA SER A 199 -2.11 -19.72 11.04
C SER A 199 -1.67 -20.70 9.96
N TYR A 200 -2.13 -21.96 10.00
CA TYR A 200 -1.79 -22.98 9.01
C TYR A 200 -2.31 -22.65 7.60
N LEU A 201 -3.45 -21.94 7.48
CA LEU A 201 -3.97 -21.48 6.19
C LEU A 201 -3.06 -20.42 5.56
N TYR A 202 -2.55 -19.49 6.38
CA TYR A 202 -1.70 -18.39 5.92
C TYR A 202 -0.20 -18.75 5.84
N THR A 203 0.27 -19.73 6.62
CA THR A 203 1.67 -20.17 6.64
C THR A 203 2.04 -21.00 5.40
N ALA A 204 1.08 -21.72 4.83
CA ALA A 204 1.26 -22.45 3.58
C ALA A 204 1.63 -21.51 2.42
N ASP A 205 1.00 -20.34 2.36
CA ASP A 205 1.31 -19.29 1.39
C ASP A 205 2.69 -18.66 1.62
N ILE A 206 3.04 -18.39 2.88
CA ILE A 206 4.38 -17.88 3.22
C ILE A 206 5.45 -18.88 2.76
N LYS A 207 5.29 -20.18 3.03
CA LYS A 207 6.21 -21.23 2.57
C LYS A 207 6.30 -21.27 1.04
N ARG A 208 5.18 -21.16 0.31
CA ARG A 208 5.18 -21.06 -1.17
C ARG A 208 5.94 -19.82 -1.67
N LYS A 209 5.73 -18.65 -1.05
CA LYS A 209 6.46 -17.40 -1.35
C LYS A 209 7.98 -17.59 -1.16
N THR A 210 8.41 -18.20 -0.06
CA THR A 210 9.83 -18.46 0.23
C THR A 210 10.46 -19.46 -0.72
N ILE A 211 9.79 -20.58 -1.01
CA ILE A 211 10.27 -21.60 -1.96
C ILE A 211 10.44 -20.99 -3.35
N THR A 212 9.50 -20.15 -3.77
CA THR A 212 9.58 -19.53 -5.09
C THR A 212 10.70 -18.50 -5.19
N LYS A 213 10.89 -17.66 -4.16
CA LYS A 213 12.04 -16.76 -4.08
C LYS A 213 13.36 -17.55 -4.17
N ARG A 214 13.49 -18.66 -3.42
CA ARG A 214 14.68 -19.55 -3.47
C ARG A 214 14.90 -20.19 -4.85
N ARG A 215 13.84 -20.65 -5.52
CA ARG A 215 13.93 -21.21 -6.87
C ARG A 215 14.38 -20.17 -7.90
N GLN A 216 13.86 -18.94 -7.83
CA GLN A 216 14.34 -17.85 -8.69
C GLN A 216 15.81 -17.53 -8.42
N GLN A 217 16.22 -17.50 -7.17
CA GLN A 217 17.61 -17.22 -6.78
C GLN A 217 18.56 -18.33 -7.24
N ALA A 218 18.14 -19.60 -7.13
CA ALA A 218 18.86 -20.76 -7.64
C ALA A 218 18.95 -20.76 -9.18
N ALA A 219 17.86 -20.43 -9.88
CA ALA A 219 17.84 -20.31 -11.33
C ALA A 219 18.75 -19.16 -11.83
N LEU A 220 18.76 -18.02 -11.14
CA LEU A 220 19.68 -16.91 -11.40
C LEU A 220 21.14 -17.31 -11.19
N SER A 221 21.46 -18.07 -10.14
CA SER A 221 22.81 -18.60 -9.94
C SER A 221 23.20 -19.66 -10.97
N MET A 222 22.25 -20.46 -11.46
CA MET A 222 22.50 -21.47 -12.50
C MET A 222 22.65 -20.85 -13.89
N MET A 223 21.93 -19.76 -14.20
CA MET A 223 22.14 -18.98 -15.43
C MET A 223 23.50 -18.27 -15.44
N ALA A 224 24.07 -17.99 -14.27
CA ALA A 224 25.42 -17.44 -14.14
C ALA A 224 26.54 -18.49 -14.30
N LEU A 225 26.22 -19.79 -14.46
CA LEU A 225 27.21 -20.85 -14.66
C LEU A 225 27.70 -21.02 -16.11
N ASP A 226 27.11 -20.30 -17.08
CA ASP A 226 27.57 -20.30 -18.48
C ASP A 226 28.75 -19.32 -18.73
N GLN A 227 29.23 -18.68 -17.67
CA GLN A 227 30.52 -18.00 -17.63
C GLN A 227 31.40 -18.74 -16.62
N THR A 228 32.49 -19.35 -17.08
CA THR A 228 33.52 -19.89 -16.19
C THR A 228 33.98 -18.76 -15.26
N PRO A 229 33.77 -18.85 -13.93
CA PRO A 229 34.13 -17.76 -13.05
C PRO A 229 35.65 -17.74 -12.89
N SER A 230 36.28 -16.64 -13.28
CA SER A 230 37.59 -16.28 -12.76
C SER A 230 37.45 -16.08 -11.24
N PRO A 231 38.41 -16.55 -10.42
CA PRO A 231 38.29 -16.60 -8.95
C PRO A 231 38.19 -15.22 -8.25
N LEU A 232 38.13 -14.12 -9.02
CA LEU A 232 38.01 -12.75 -8.51
C LEU A 232 36.57 -12.19 -8.53
N ASN A 233 35.61 -12.85 -9.19
CA ASN A 233 34.28 -12.29 -9.45
C ASN A 233 33.10 -13.06 -8.82
N THR A 234 33.35 -14.00 -7.91
CA THR A 234 32.26 -14.55 -7.09
C THR A 234 31.73 -13.45 -6.18
N PRO A 235 30.45 -13.02 -6.28
CA PRO A 235 29.88 -12.13 -5.28
C PRO A 235 30.05 -12.80 -3.91
N PRO A 236 30.54 -12.08 -2.88
CA PRO A 236 30.78 -12.67 -1.58
C PRO A 236 29.51 -13.37 -1.11
N ALA A 237 29.64 -14.62 -0.67
CA ALA A 237 28.54 -15.35 -0.04
C ALA A 237 27.89 -14.42 0.99
N PRO A 238 26.54 -14.28 1.01
CA PRO A 238 25.88 -13.34 1.91
C PRO A 238 26.31 -13.67 3.33
N THR A 239 27.15 -12.81 3.88
CA THR A 239 27.78 -13.05 5.17
C THR A 239 26.65 -13.00 6.19
N ASN A 240 26.27 -14.16 6.73
CA ASN A 240 25.21 -14.34 7.74
C ASN A 240 25.69 -13.79 9.11
N ASN A 241 26.32 -12.62 9.08
CA ASN A 241 26.86 -11.92 10.22
C ASN A 241 25.71 -11.18 10.91
N LYS A 242 25.65 -11.34 12.24
CA LYS A 242 24.69 -10.64 13.11
C LYS A 242 24.72 -9.12 12.88
N LEU A 243 25.90 -8.56 12.59
CA LEU A 243 26.12 -7.16 12.25
C LEU A 243 25.38 -6.72 10.99
N THR A 244 25.36 -7.54 9.92
CA THR A 244 24.65 -7.24 8.67
C THR A 244 23.15 -7.13 8.90
N LYS A 245 22.57 -8.03 9.73
CA LYS A 245 21.14 -7.98 10.08
C LYS A 245 20.77 -6.73 10.86
N ILE A 246 21.61 -6.34 11.83
CA ILE A 246 21.41 -5.12 12.62
C ILE A 246 21.50 -3.88 11.72
N TYR A 247 22.49 -3.82 10.83
CA TYR A 247 22.62 -2.73 9.87
C TYR A 247 21.39 -2.59 8.96
N LEU A 248 20.89 -3.71 8.41
CA LEU A 248 19.68 -3.71 7.58
C LEU A 248 18.45 -3.26 8.36
N LEU A 249 18.27 -3.75 9.60
CA LEU A 249 17.16 -3.33 10.45
C LEU A 249 17.20 -1.82 10.75
N ILE A 250 18.37 -1.28 11.12
CA ILE A 250 18.53 0.15 11.39
C ILE A 250 18.25 0.97 10.12
N LYS A 251 18.73 0.52 8.96
CA LYS A 251 18.46 1.16 7.67
C LYS A 251 16.97 1.20 7.35
N ASP A 252 16.24 0.10 7.55
CA ASP A 252 14.81 0.02 7.25
C ASP A 252 13.99 0.87 8.22
N ILE A 253 14.32 0.86 9.52
CA ILE A 253 13.71 1.76 10.52
C ILE A 253 13.97 3.23 10.18
N SER A 254 15.20 3.57 9.81
CA SER A 254 15.55 4.96 9.42
C SER A 254 14.79 5.39 8.18
N THR A 255 14.62 4.47 7.22
CA THR A 255 13.83 4.69 6.02
C THR A 255 12.36 4.94 6.37
N LEU A 256 11.75 4.14 7.24
CA LEU A 256 10.37 4.34 7.71
C LEU A 256 10.18 5.70 8.36
N ILE A 257 11.08 6.10 9.26
CA ILE A 257 10.99 7.40 9.94
C ILE A 257 11.07 8.53 8.92
N LEU A 258 12.05 8.48 8.01
CA LEU A 258 12.25 9.52 7.00
C LEU A 258 11.06 9.62 6.03
N THR A 259 10.60 8.49 5.48
CA THR A 259 9.45 8.48 4.56
C THR A 259 8.18 8.95 5.26
N THR A 260 7.96 8.56 6.52
CA THR A 260 6.83 9.01 7.34
C THR A 260 6.83 10.53 7.46
N ILE A 261 7.95 11.15 7.84
CA ILE A 261 8.06 12.60 7.98
C ILE A 261 7.78 13.31 6.65
N LEU A 262 8.37 12.80 5.55
CA LEU A 262 8.14 13.37 4.22
C LEU A 262 6.69 13.24 3.78
N ILE A 263 6.06 12.09 4.01
CA ILE A 263 4.65 11.86 3.70
C ILE A 263 3.76 12.81 4.51
N VAL A 264 4.05 13.04 5.80
CA VAL A 264 3.30 14.03 6.61
C VAL A 264 3.36 15.42 5.96
N CYS A 265 4.56 15.88 5.58
CA CYS A 265 4.72 17.18 4.90
C CYS A 265 3.97 17.23 3.57
N LEU A 266 4.09 16.19 2.73
CA LEU A 266 3.42 16.14 1.43
C LEU A 266 1.90 16.05 1.55
N CYS A 267 1.38 15.28 2.50
CA CYS A 267 -0.05 15.25 2.81
C CYS A 267 -0.54 16.64 3.25
N GLN A 268 0.25 17.38 4.03
CA GLN A 268 -0.10 18.75 4.38
C GLN A 268 -0.19 19.67 3.16
N PHE A 269 0.75 19.53 2.20
CA PHE A 269 0.73 20.26 0.94
C PHE A 269 -0.50 19.90 0.10
N ILE A 270 -0.82 18.61 -0.05
CA ILE A 270 -2.02 18.13 -0.76
C ILE A 270 -3.28 18.75 -0.16
N VAL A 271 -3.43 18.68 1.16
CA VAL A 271 -4.62 19.19 1.84
C VAL A 271 -4.68 20.72 1.79
N ASP A 272 -3.54 21.45 1.81
CA ASP A 272 -3.50 22.92 1.67
C ASP A 272 -3.93 23.36 0.26
N SER A 273 -3.50 22.64 -0.77
CA SER A 273 -3.73 23.04 -2.16
C SER A 273 -4.97 22.41 -2.78
N LEU A 274 -5.66 21.52 -2.07
CA LEU A 274 -6.78 20.73 -2.59
C LEU A 274 -7.90 21.61 -3.18
N GLU A 275 -8.37 22.62 -2.44
CA GLU A 275 -9.48 23.48 -2.89
C GLU A 275 -9.13 24.24 -4.16
N GLY A 276 -7.97 24.92 -4.17
CA GLY A 276 -7.51 25.67 -5.34
C GLY A 276 -7.16 24.79 -6.54
N ALA A 277 -6.74 23.54 -6.31
CA ALA A 277 -6.50 22.57 -7.38
C ALA A 277 -7.81 22.08 -8.00
N ILE A 278 -8.81 21.77 -7.18
CA ILE A 278 -10.15 21.33 -7.62
C ILE A 278 -10.83 22.40 -8.47
N GLU A 279 -10.76 23.66 -8.06
CA GLU A 279 -11.36 24.78 -8.79
C GLU A 279 -10.78 24.91 -10.20
N LYS A 280 -9.44 24.87 -10.32
CA LYS A 280 -8.73 24.96 -11.61
C LYS A 280 -8.86 23.70 -12.47
N LEU A 281 -8.89 22.52 -11.88
CA LEU A 281 -9.01 21.25 -12.61
C LEU A 281 -10.45 20.90 -13.00
N HIS A 282 -11.44 21.61 -12.43
CA HIS A 282 -12.88 21.33 -12.59
C HIS A 282 -13.26 19.90 -12.15
N ILE A 283 -12.64 19.39 -11.09
CA ILE A 283 -12.88 18.04 -10.55
C ILE A 283 -13.43 18.13 -9.14
N SER A 284 -14.48 17.38 -8.81
CA SER A 284 -15.07 17.42 -7.46
C SER A 284 -14.11 16.92 -6.36
N SER A 285 -14.22 17.50 -5.16
CA SER A 285 -13.48 17.07 -3.96
C SER A 285 -13.70 15.60 -3.63
N SER A 286 -14.95 15.13 -3.75
CA SER A 286 -15.32 13.74 -3.52
C SER A 286 -14.69 12.80 -4.54
N PHE A 287 -14.60 13.18 -5.83
CA PHE A 287 -13.94 12.35 -6.85
C PHE A 287 -12.44 12.27 -6.61
N THR A 288 -11.80 13.41 -6.36
CA THR A 288 -10.36 13.46 -6.05
C THR A 288 -10.04 12.59 -4.85
N ALA A 289 -10.86 12.69 -3.79
CA ALA A 289 -10.67 11.92 -2.58
C ALA A 289 -11.00 10.44 -2.75
N ALA A 290 -12.07 10.06 -3.46
CA ALA A 290 -12.49 8.67 -3.60
C ALA A 290 -11.72 7.90 -4.67
N ILE A 291 -11.16 8.58 -5.67
CA ILE A 291 -10.52 7.93 -6.82
C ILE A 291 -9.03 8.25 -6.86
N ILE A 292 -8.65 9.52 -6.93
CA ILE A 292 -7.26 9.90 -7.19
C ILE A 292 -6.36 9.51 -6.01
N LEU A 293 -6.71 9.92 -4.80
CA LEU A 293 -5.85 9.72 -3.63
C LEU A 293 -5.62 8.23 -3.29
N PRO A 294 -6.65 7.37 -3.25
CA PRO A 294 -6.45 5.95 -2.93
C PRO A 294 -5.66 5.22 -4.01
N LEU A 295 -5.87 5.56 -5.29
CA LEU A 295 -5.10 4.97 -6.38
C LEU A 295 -3.61 5.28 -6.26
N VAL A 296 -3.27 6.51 -5.86
CA VAL A 296 -1.89 6.96 -5.70
C VAL A 296 -1.23 6.28 -4.51
N SER A 297 -1.92 6.17 -3.37
CA SER A 297 -1.35 5.53 -2.18
C SER A 297 -1.15 4.02 -2.35
N SER A 298 -2.02 3.36 -3.12
CA SER A 298 -2.00 1.90 -3.32
C SER A 298 -1.37 1.43 -4.63
N ILE A 299 -0.77 2.32 -5.43
CA ILE A 299 -0.24 1.97 -6.76
C ILE A 299 0.82 0.86 -6.71
N ILE A 300 1.59 0.75 -5.62
CA ILE A 300 2.59 -0.31 -5.44
C ILE A 300 1.93 -1.67 -5.24
N GLU A 301 0.82 -1.69 -4.53
CA GLU A 301 0.03 -2.90 -4.31
C GLU A 301 -0.52 -3.36 -5.65
N PHE A 302 -1.07 -2.46 -6.48
CA PHE A 302 -1.56 -2.80 -7.81
C PHE A 302 -0.45 -3.32 -8.73
N VAL A 303 0.71 -2.66 -8.75
CA VAL A 303 1.88 -3.12 -9.53
C VAL A 303 2.31 -4.52 -9.06
N THR A 304 2.26 -4.79 -7.76
CA THR A 304 2.60 -6.10 -7.18
C THR A 304 1.56 -7.14 -7.57
N CYS A 305 0.26 -6.82 -7.48
CA CYS A 305 -0.85 -7.69 -7.88
C CYS A 305 -0.76 -8.08 -9.37
N ILE A 306 -0.54 -7.11 -10.26
CA ILE A 306 -0.33 -7.34 -11.70
C ILE A 306 0.90 -8.22 -11.93
N SER A 307 2.01 -7.91 -11.26
CA SER A 307 3.27 -8.64 -11.41
C SER A 307 3.15 -10.12 -10.97
N CYS A 308 2.37 -10.39 -9.92
CA CYS A 308 2.08 -11.73 -9.44
C CYS A 308 1.15 -12.49 -10.40
N ALA A 309 0.09 -11.82 -10.88
CA ALA A 309 -0.86 -12.41 -11.83
C ALA A 309 -0.20 -12.79 -13.16
N LEU A 310 0.65 -11.92 -13.70
CA LEU A 310 1.44 -12.17 -14.92
C LEU A 310 2.43 -13.34 -14.78
N LYS A 311 2.72 -13.78 -13.55
CA LYS A 311 3.57 -14.95 -13.25
C LYS A 311 2.76 -16.21 -12.92
N ASN A 312 1.46 -16.19 -13.21
CA ASN A 312 0.49 -17.22 -12.85
C ASN A 312 0.41 -17.51 -11.35
N LYS A 313 0.52 -16.45 -10.53
CA LYS A 313 0.42 -16.54 -9.06
C LYS A 313 -0.69 -15.62 -8.58
N ILE A 314 -1.89 -15.81 -9.13
CA ILE A 314 -3.05 -14.96 -8.83
C ILE A 314 -3.42 -15.00 -7.33
N GLU A 315 -3.18 -16.14 -6.68
CA GLU A 315 -3.34 -16.31 -5.22
C GLU A 315 -2.48 -15.34 -4.40
N LEU A 316 -1.35 -14.84 -4.93
CA LEU A 316 -0.52 -13.84 -4.24
C LEU A 316 -0.96 -12.40 -4.53
N SER A 317 -1.92 -12.21 -5.44
CA SER A 317 -2.49 -10.92 -5.84
C SER A 317 -3.83 -10.63 -5.16
N MET A 318 -4.49 -11.66 -4.64
CA MET A 318 -5.78 -11.60 -3.93
C MET A 318 -5.56 -11.57 -2.42
#